data_AF-A0A0T7CQG7-F1
#
_entry.id   AF-A0A0T7CQG7-F1
#
_cell.length_a   1.000
_cell.length_b   1.000
_cell.length_c   1.000
_cell.angle_alpha   90.00
_cell.angle_beta   90.00
_cell.angle_gamma   90.00
#
_symmetry.space_group_name_H-M   'P 1'
#
loop_
_entity.id
_entity.type
_entity.pdbx_description
1 polymer ?
#
loop_
_entity_poly.entity_id
_entity_poly.type
_entity_poly.pdbx_seq_one_letter_code
_entity_poly.pdbx_strand_id
1 'polypeptide(L)'
;MFGWMVWTTPVAVFFACIALMLAGMTIWELRSPTRLRKGFLPIATTRGDRLFIGLMIAAWINLAYVGLGSKAMEWFALDEPPTVWIGFVLSMVVLALVMRKG
;
A
#
# COMPACT_ATOMS: atom_id res chain seq x y z
N MET A 1 -3.47 -19.54 -18.00
CA MET A 1 -2.04 -19.40 -17.63
C MET A 1 -1.81 -18.51 -16.40
N PHE A 2 -2.77 -17.69 -15.96
CA PHE A 2 -2.71 -16.95 -14.68
C PHE A 2 -3.87 -17.33 -13.74
N GLY A 3 -3.95 -18.60 -13.32
CA GLY A 3 -5.01 -19.08 -12.43
C GLY A 3 -4.72 -18.91 -10.93
N TRP A 4 -3.51 -18.48 -10.55
CA TRP A 4 -3.14 -18.38 -9.12
C TRP A 4 -3.80 -17.18 -8.42
N MET A 5 -4.20 -16.14 -9.17
CA MET A 5 -4.68 -14.86 -8.64
C MET A 5 -5.84 -14.44 -9.50
N VAL A 6 -6.88 -13.96 -8.85
CA VAL A 6 -7.97 -13.26 -9.52
C VAL A 6 -7.45 -11.89 -9.93
N TRP A 7 -6.94 -11.81 -11.15
CA TRP A 7 -6.44 -10.57 -11.76
C TRP A 7 -7.61 -9.69 -12.18
N THR A 8 -7.97 -8.76 -11.30
CA THR A 8 -8.92 -7.69 -11.60
C THR A 8 -8.16 -6.42 -11.99
N THR A 9 -8.83 -5.50 -12.69
CA THR A 9 -8.23 -4.20 -13.05
C THR A 9 -7.69 -3.43 -11.83
N PRO A 10 -8.35 -3.40 -10.66
CA PRO A 10 -7.80 -2.73 -9.47
C PRO A 10 -6.56 -3.44 -8.92
N VAL A 11 -6.53 -4.78 -8.92
CA VAL A 11 -5.39 -5.57 -8.45
C VAL A 11 -4.17 -5.32 -9.33
N ALA A 12 -4.35 -5.32 -10.65
CA ALA A 12 -3.27 -5.05 -11.60
C ALA A 12 -2.67 -3.65 -11.40
N VAL A 13 -3.52 -2.63 -11.22
CA VAL A 13 -3.09 -1.26 -10.97
C VAL A 13 -2.32 -1.15 -9.64
N PHE A 14 -2.81 -1.78 -8.57
CA PHE A 14 -2.13 -1.76 -7.27
C PHE A 14 -0.72 -2.34 -7.34
N PHE A 15 -0.56 -3.53 -7.93
CA PHE A 15 0.77 -4.14 -8.08
C PHE A 15 1.69 -3.34 -9.01
N ALA A 16 1.16 -2.73 -10.07
CA ALA A 16 1.92 -1.83 -10.93
C ALA A 16 2.43 -0.60 -10.15
N CYS A 17 1.60 0.01 -9.30
CA CYS A 17 2.01 1.11 -8.42
C CYS A 17 3.12 0.69 -7.45
N ILE A 18 3.03 -0.50 -6.84
CA ILE A 18 4.08 -1.04 -5.96
C ILE A 18 5.40 -1.19 -6.73
N ALA A 19 5.36 -1.79 -7.92
CA ALA A 19 6.54 -1.99 -8.75
C ALA A 19 7.21 -0.66 -9.13
N LEU A 20 6.41 0.34 -9.53
CA LEU A 20 6.90 1.69 -9.83
C LEU A 20 7.52 2.37 -8.61
N MET A 21 6.90 2.25 -7.43
CA MET A 21 7.42 2.81 -6.19
C MET A 21 8.74 2.18 -5.76
N LEU A 22 8.85 0.85 -5.83
CA LEU A 22 10.10 0.13 -5.55
C LEU A 22 11.20 0.54 -6.53
N ALA A 23 10.91 0.53 -7.84
CA ALA A 23 11.88 0.94 -8.86
C ALA A 23 12.33 2.40 -8.67
N GLY A 24 11.40 3.32 -8.43
CA GLY A 24 11.69 4.72 -8.17
C GLY A 24 12.59 4.92 -6.95
N MET A 25 12.34 4.18 -5.87
CA MET A 25 13.16 4.24 -4.66
C MET A 25 14.54 3.62 -4.83
N THR A 26 14.66 2.51 -5.56
CA THR A 26 15.98 1.94 -5.92
C THR A 26 16.82 2.95 -6.70
N ILE A 27 16.22 3.65 -7.69
CA ILE A 27 16.91 4.70 -8.45
C ILE A 27 17.30 5.88 -7.55
N TRP A 28 16.43 6.26 -6.61
CA TRP A 28 16.68 7.37 -5.70
C TRP A 28 17.82 7.07 -4.72
N GLU A 29 17.88 5.86 -4.16
CA GLU A 29 18.97 5.43 -3.28
C GLU A 29 20.30 5.37 -4.03
N LEU A 30 20.28 4.92 -5.29
CA LEU A 30 21.49 4.91 -6.14
C LEU A 30 22.02 6.32 -6.40
N ARG A 31 21.13 7.33 -6.52
CA ARG A 31 21.51 8.73 -6.75
C ARG A 31 21.85 9.53 -5.50
N SER A 32 21.24 9.23 -4.35
CA SER A 32 21.40 10.02 -3.12
C SER A 32 21.71 9.09 -1.95
N PRO A 33 22.99 8.99 -1.51
CA PRO A 33 23.36 8.16 -0.37
C PRO A 33 22.53 8.54 0.87
N THR A 34 22.02 7.51 1.54
CA THR A 34 21.04 7.58 2.61
C THR A 34 21.63 8.30 3.83
N ARG A 35 20.94 9.34 4.32
CA ARG A 35 21.18 9.86 5.66
C ARG A 35 20.26 9.15 6.63
N LEU A 36 20.85 8.48 7.62
CA LEU A 36 20.12 7.98 8.79
C LEU A 36 19.47 9.18 9.48
N ARG A 37 18.14 9.17 9.56
CA ARG A 37 17.38 10.13 10.38
C ARG A 37 16.63 9.35 11.44
N LYS A 38 16.69 9.84 12.68
CA LYS A 38 15.78 9.41 13.74
C LYS A 38 14.44 10.10 13.48
N GLY A 39 13.44 9.32 13.08
CA GLY A 39 12.06 9.76 12.94
C GLY A 39 11.28 9.53 14.23
N PHE A 40 9.97 9.33 14.11
CA PHE A 40 9.04 9.16 15.23
C PHE A 40 9.22 7.84 16.02
N LEU A 41 9.59 6.74 15.35
CA LEU A 41 10.07 5.54 16.05
C LEU A 41 11.54 5.77 16.46
N PRO A 42 11.96 5.42 17.69
CA PRO A 42 13.34 5.52 18.17
C PRO A 42 14.26 4.46 17.53
N ILE A 43 14.12 4.26 16.22
CA ILE A 43 14.88 3.35 15.38
C ILE A 43 15.37 4.18 14.19
N ALA A 44 16.66 4.09 13.85
CA ALA A 44 17.19 4.79 12.70
C ALA A 44 16.63 4.12 11.43
N THR A 45 15.75 4.82 10.70
CA THR A 45 15.15 4.30 9.46
C THR A 45 15.76 5.01 8.25
N THR A 46 16.08 4.23 7.22
CA THR A 46 16.47 4.76 5.92
C THR A 46 15.23 5.26 5.15
N ARG A 47 15.45 5.91 4.00
CA ARG A 47 14.31 6.27 3.11
C ARG A 47 13.62 5.00 2.61
N GLY A 48 14.39 3.97 2.24
CA GLY A 48 13.88 2.66 1.84
C GLY A 48 12.98 2.01 2.89
N ASP A 49 13.42 2.01 4.17
CA ASP A 49 12.64 1.43 5.27
C ASP A 49 11.28 2.11 5.44
N ARG A 50 11.20 3.43 5.23
CA ARG A 50 9.94 4.18 5.30
C ARG A 50 8.97 3.82 4.18
N LEU A 51 9.46 3.62 2.96
CA LEU A 51 8.62 3.13 1.85
C LEU A 51 8.10 1.73 2.15
N PHE A 52 8.97 0.84 2.64
CA PHE A 52 8.59 -0.54 2.96
C PHE A 52 7.48 -0.59 4.03
N ILE A 53 7.62 0.19 5.11
CA ILE A 53 6.59 0.29 6.15
C ILE A 53 5.28 0.84 5.57
N GLY A 54 5.34 1.87 4.72
CA GLY A 54 4.16 2.42 4.04
C GLY A 54 3.45 1.41 3.15
N LEU A 55 4.22 0.64 2.36
CA LEU A 55 3.70 -0.44 1.51
C LEU A 55 3.07 -1.57 2.34
N MET A 56 3.70 -1.95 3.47
CA MET A 56 3.13 -2.93 4.40
C MET A 56 1.80 -2.47 4.97
N ILE A 57 1.70 -1.23 5.47
CA ILE A 57 0.44 -0.69 5.98
C ILE A 57 -0.62 -0.66 4.87
N ALA A 58 -0.26 -0.25 3.66
CA ALA A 58 -1.18 -0.22 2.51
C ALA A 58 -1.71 -1.62 2.16
N ALA A 59 -0.85 -2.65 2.23
CA ALA A 59 -1.21 -4.04 2.01
C ALA A 59 -2.16 -4.55 3.11
N TRP A 60 -1.86 -4.27 4.39
CA TRP A 60 -2.73 -4.64 5.51
C TRP A 60 -4.11 -3.97 5.42
N ILE A 61 -4.17 -2.69 5.02
CA ILE A 61 -5.44 -1.99 4.79
C ILE A 61 -6.25 -2.64 3.66
N ASN A 62 -5.62 -2.97 2.54
CA ASN A 62 -6.31 -3.65 1.44
C ASN A 62 -6.78 -5.04 1.84
N LEU A 63 -5.96 -5.78 2.58
CA LEU A 63 -6.31 -7.11 3.06
C LEU A 63 -7.49 -7.05 4.05
N ALA A 64 -7.47 -6.10 4.98
CA ALA A 64 -8.59 -5.84 5.89
C ALA A 64 -9.84 -5.42 5.13
N TYR A 65 -9.73 -4.55 4.12
CA TYR A 65 -10.85 -4.11 3.30
C TYR A 65 -11.49 -5.28 2.52
N VAL A 66 -10.68 -6.13 1.90
CA VAL A 66 -11.15 -7.32 1.17
C VAL A 66 -11.71 -8.36 2.14
N GLY A 67 -11.02 -8.63 3.25
CA GLY A 67 -11.45 -9.61 4.26
C GLY A 67 -12.71 -9.21 5.02
N LEU A 68 -12.93 -7.91 5.24
CA LEU A 68 -14.15 -7.36 5.84
C LEU A 68 -15.26 -7.11 4.81
N GLY A 69 -15.00 -7.21 3.50
CA GLY A 69 -15.98 -6.96 2.45
C GLY A 69 -17.23 -7.83 2.56
N SER A 70 -17.09 -9.09 2.96
CA SER A 70 -18.22 -10.01 3.19
C SER A 70 -19.07 -9.61 4.40
N LYS A 71 -18.43 -9.26 5.52
CA LYS A 71 -19.08 -8.76 6.74
C LYS A 71 -19.73 -7.38 6.52
N ALA A 72 -19.11 -6.55 5.69
CA ALA A 72 -19.64 -5.24 5.31
C ALA A 72 -20.93 -5.38 4.49
N MET A 73 -21.06 -6.38 3.62
CA MET A 73 -22.33 -6.64 2.93
C MET A 73 -23.46 -6.96 3.91
N GLU A 74 -23.20 -7.80 4.93
CA GLU A 74 -24.19 -8.11 5.98
C GLU A 74 -24.55 -6.89 6.83
N TRP A 75 -23.56 -6.08 7.24
CA TRP A 75 -23.80 -4.92 8.11
C TRP A 75 -24.47 -3.74 7.40
N PHE A 76 -24.16 -3.53 6.13
CA PHE A 76 -24.70 -2.40 5.37
C PHE A 76 -25.88 -2.77 4.45
N ALA A 77 -26.32 -4.04 4.46
CA ALA A 77 -27.39 -4.55 3.61
C ALA A 77 -27.22 -4.15 2.14
N LEU A 78 -25.99 -4.28 1.62
CA LEU A 78 -25.65 -3.91 0.24
C LEU A 78 -25.90 -5.09 -0.69
N ASP A 79 -26.62 -4.84 -1.81
CA ASP A 79 -26.86 -5.85 -2.85
C ASP A 79 -25.58 -6.25 -3.61
N GLU A 80 -24.53 -5.41 -3.57
CA GLU A 80 -23.26 -5.65 -4.26
C GLU A 80 -22.07 -5.23 -3.39
N PRO A 81 -20.94 -5.95 -3.41
CA PRO A 81 -19.79 -5.63 -2.57
C PRO A 81 -19.23 -4.23 -2.85
N PRO A 82 -18.80 -3.49 -1.81
CA PRO A 82 -18.26 -2.15 -1.99
C PRO A 82 -17.00 -2.18 -2.84
N THR A 83 -16.90 -1.24 -3.79
CA THR A 83 -15.86 -1.26 -4.83
C THR A 83 -14.44 -1.32 -4.24
N VAL A 84 -13.60 -2.18 -4.81
CA VAL A 84 -12.19 -2.38 -4.38
C VAL A 84 -11.36 -1.10 -4.55
N TRP A 85 -11.81 -0.18 -5.40
CA TRP A 85 -11.20 1.13 -5.61
C TRP A 85 -11.14 1.99 -4.34
N ILE A 86 -12.10 1.86 -3.43
CA ILE A 86 -12.12 2.64 -2.18
C ILE A 86 -10.95 2.19 -1.28
N GLY A 87 -10.75 0.87 -1.12
CA GLY A 87 -9.63 0.31 -0.37
C GLY A 87 -8.26 0.65 -0.99
N PHE A 88 -8.20 0.71 -2.32
CA PHE A 88 -7.01 1.15 -3.05
C PHE A 88 -6.69 2.64 -2.82
N VAL A 89 -7.67 3.53 -2.97
CA VAL A 89 -7.46 4.98 -2.76
C VAL A 89 -7.09 5.26 -1.30
N LEU A 90 -7.75 4.60 -0.35
CA LEU A 90 -7.44 4.72 1.07
C LEU A 90 -5.99 4.33 1.37
N SER A 91 -5.53 3.20 0.82
CA SER A 91 -4.17 2.72 1.05
C SER A 91 -3.10 3.62 0.41
N MET A 92 -3.37 4.18 -0.77
CA MET A 92 -2.50 5.16 -1.41
C MET A 92 -2.41 6.48 -0.63
N VAL A 93 -3.53 6.96 -0.08
CA VAL A 93 -3.54 8.15 0.78
C VAL A 93 -2.73 7.91 2.06
N VAL A 94 -2.92 6.76 2.72
CA VAL A 94 -2.16 6.41 3.91
C VAL A 94 -0.68 6.27 3.60
N LEU A 95 -0.31 5.63 2.49
CA LEU A 95 1.08 5.53 2.04
C LEU A 95 1.70 6.92 1.84
N ALA A 96 1.00 7.83 1.16
CA ALA A 96 1.46 9.21 0.97
C ALA A 96 1.63 9.96 2.30
N LEU A 97 0.73 9.74 3.26
CA LEU A 97 0.84 10.32 4.61
C LEU A 97 2.03 9.76 5.40
N VAL A 98 2.29 8.45 5.31
CA VAL A 98 3.45 7.81 5.94
C VAL A 98 4.75 8.37 5.35
N MET A 99 4.80 8.56 4.03
CA MET A 99 5.95 9.17 3.37
C MET A 99 6.14 10.65 3.72
N ARG A 100 5.06 11.40 4.00
CA ARG A 100 5.13 12.84 4.32
C ARG A 100 5.55 13.14 5.76
N LYS A 101 5.19 12.28 6.72
CA LYS A 101 5.45 12.51 8.16
C LYS A 101 6.77 11.91 8.66
N GLY A 102 7.57 11.24 7.81
CA GLY A 102 8.78 10.50 8.18
C GLY A 102 10.09 11.02 7.59
#